data_AF-A0A973FPV3-F1
#
_entry.id   AF-A0A973FPV3-F1
#
_cell.length_a   1.000
_cell.length_b   1.000
_cell.length_c   1.000
_cell.angle_alpha   90.00
_cell.angle_beta   90.00
_cell.angle_gamma   90.00
#
_symmetry.space_group_name_H-M   'P 1'
#
loop_
_entity.id
_entity.type
_entity.pdbx_description
1 polymer ?
#
loop_
_entity_poly.entity_id
_entity_poly.type
_entity_poly.pdbx_seq_one_letter_code
_entity_poly.pdbx_strand_id
1 'polypeptide(L)'
;MYVRWIVRRHKNANIADTSFFDAYLVESYRDQKGAPRQRTVCYLGNIRQIGDQFPTIEREIFLLRAERILESIDELSDSDRQEVMSDLRQRVPPLSHEEVIWAFTENLRWYRIWWEEHGGGPSDEELVRIVQSARGRVGPL
;
A
#
# COMPACT_ATOMS: atom_id res chain seq x y z
N MET A 1 10.39 -11.92 11.88
CA MET A 1 9.37 -11.07 12.56
C MET A 1 8.00 -11.45 11.99
N TYR A 2 6.88 -10.78 12.31
CA TYR A 2 5.62 -11.05 11.60
C TYR A 2 4.70 -9.82 11.55
N VAL A 3 3.77 -9.80 10.58
CA VAL A 3 2.74 -8.76 10.48
C VAL A 3 1.53 -9.11 11.36
N ARG A 4 1.23 -8.22 12.31
CA ARG A 4 0.00 -8.27 13.09
C ARG A 4 -1.03 -7.31 12.50
N TRP A 5 -2.18 -7.85 12.16
CA TRP A 5 -3.34 -7.08 11.70
C TRP A 5 -4.30 -6.77 12.85
N ILE A 6 -4.72 -5.51 12.94
CA ILE A 6 -5.83 -5.09 13.80
C ILE A 6 -6.95 -4.61 12.89
N VAL A 7 -8.13 -5.21 13.03
CA VAL A 7 -9.30 -4.90 12.20
C VAL A 7 -10.33 -4.14 13.04
N ARG A 8 -10.76 -2.99 12.55
CA ARG A 8 -11.77 -2.15 13.20
C ARG A 8 -12.92 -1.90 12.22
N ARG A 9 -14.17 -2.11 12.64
CA ARG A 9 -15.34 -1.74 11.83
C ARG A 9 -15.66 -0.26 12.00
N HIS A 10 -16.24 0.34 10.97
CA HIS A 10 -16.82 1.67 11.08
C HIS A 10 -17.88 1.71 12.20
N LYS A 11 -17.89 2.77 13.01
CA LYS A 11 -18.80 2.89 14.17
C LYS A 11 -20.28 2.81 13.77
N ASN A 12 -20.60 3.25 12.55
CA ASN A 12 -21.92 3.15 11.96
C ASN A 12 -21.91 2.11 10.83
N ALA A 13 -21.65 0.85 11.16
CA ALA A 13 -21.57 -0.25 10.18
C ALA A 13 -22.90 -0.44 9.40
N ASN A 14 -24.03 0.02 9.94
CA ASN A 14 -25.33 -0.04 9.27
C ASN A 14 -25.47 1.00 8.14
N ILE A 15 -24.57 1.99 8.06
CA ILE A 15 -24.61 3.09 7.09
C ILE A 15 -23.51 2.95 6.04
N ALA A 16 -22.33 2.47 6.44
CA ALA A 16 -21.20 2.25 5.56
C ALA A 16 -20.57 0.90 5.90
N ASP A 17 -20.57 -0.01 4.92
CA ASP A 17 -19.88 -1.28 5.02
C ASP A 17 -18.38 -1.04 4.80
N THR A 18 -17.71 -0.61 5.87
CA THR A 18 -16.30 -0.24 5.82
C THR A 18 -15.58 -0.79 7.04
N SER A 19 -14.45 -1.45 6.78
CA SER A 19 -13.52 -1.96 7.78
C SER A 19 -12.13 -1.38 7.57
N PHE A 20 -11.42 -1.13 8.65
CA PHE A 20 -10.08 -0.55 8.68
C PHE A 20 -9.11 -1.63 9.12
N PHE A 21 -8.05 -1.83 8.34
CA PHE A 21 -7.01 -2.83 8.58
C PHE A 21 -5.71 -2.12 8.89
N ASP A 22 -5.32 -2.12 10.16
CA ASP A 22 -4.06 -1.57 10.64
C ASP A 22 -3.00 -2.67 10.68
N ALA A 23 -1.87 -2.47 10.00
CA ALA A 23 -0.75 -3.39 9.97
C ALA A 23 0.38 -2.93 10.90
N TYR A 24 0.88 -3.83 11.73
CA TYR A 24 2.01 -3.59 12.62
C TYR A 24 3.08 -4.66 12.41
N LEU A 25 4.34 -4.24 12.33
CA LEU A 25 5.46 -5.17 12.43
C LEU A 25 5.67 -5.53 13.89
N VAL A 26 5.69 -6.82 14.20
CA VAL A 26 5.86 -7.33 15.56
C VAL A 26 7.04 -8.28 15.61
N GLU A 27 7.86 -8.11 16.64
CA GLU A 27 8.97 -9.00 16.96
C GLU A 27 8.59 -9.88 18.15
N SER A 28 8.85 -11.18 18.03
CA SER A 28 8.75 -12.14 19.14
C SER A 28 10.13 -12.45 19.68
N TYR A 29 10.28 -12.43 21.00
CA TYR A 29 11.53 -12.71 21.69
C TYR A 29 11.26 -13.44 23.01
N ARG A 30 12.31 -13.94 23.66
CA ARG A 30 12.21 -14.50 25.02
C ARG A 30 12.84 -13.53 26.02
N ASP A 31 12.18 -13.32 27.15
CA ASP A 31 12.76 -12.53 28.24
C ASP A 31 13.85 -13.32 29.00
N GLN A 32 14.46 -12.68 30.00
CA GLN A 32 15.54 -13.28 30.81
C GLN A 32 15.10 -14.56 31.55
N LYS A 33 13.79 -14.78 31.75
CA LYS A 33 13.24 -16.00 32.36
C LYS A 33 12.84 -17.04 31.31
N GLY A 34 13.16 -16.80 30.04
CA GLY A 34 12.79 -17.65 28.92
C GLY A 34 11.32 -17.53 28.50
N ALA A 35 10.54 -16.62 29.08
CA ALA A 35 9.12 -16.49 28.76
C ALA A 35 8.92 -15.78 27.41
N PRO A 36 7.98 -16.23 26.56
CA PRO A 36 7.73 -15.58 25.28
C PRO A 36 7.13 -14.18 25.47
N ARG A 37 7.70 -13.21 24.77
CA ARG A 37 7.28 -11.81 24.74
C ARG A 37 7.15 -11.33 23.30
N GLN A 38 6.40 -10.25 23.14
CA GLN A 38 6.21 -9.58 21.86
C GLN A 38 6.33 -8.08 22.06
N ARG A 39 6.92 -7.40 21.08
CA ARG A 39 6.93 -5.93 21.00
C ARG A 39 6.57 -5.48 19.60
N THR A 40 5.85 -4.37 19.52
CA THR A 40 5.62 -3.67 18.24
C THR A 40 6.92 -2.99 17.85
N VAL A 41 7.39 -3.29 16.64
CA VAL A 41 8.56 -2.64 16.03
C VAL A 41 8.12 -1.33 15.39
N CYS A 42 7.13 -1.39 14.49
CA CYS A 42 6.61 -0.21 13.83
C CYS A 42 5.15 -0.42 13.37
N TYR A 43 4.54 0.69 12.98
CA TYR A 43 3.26 0.70 12.29
C TYR A 43 3.52 0.80 10.78
N LEU A 44 2.99 -0.15 10.00
CA LEU A 44 3.22 -0.28 8.56
C LEU A 44 2.17 0.45 7.72
N GLY A 45 1.03 0.81 8.33
CA GLY A 45 -0.01 1.61 7.69
C GLY A 45 -1.42 1.06 7.89
N ASN A 46 -2.37 1.74 7.28
CA ASN A 46 -3.77 1.37 7.26
C ASN A 46 -4.28 1.29 5.82
N ILE A 47 -5.18 0.34 5.58
CA ILE A 47 -5.98 0.21 4.37
C ILE A 47 -7.45 0.00 4.72
N ARG A 48 -8.34 0.62 3.95
CA ARG A 48 -9.78 0.47 4.14
C ARG A 48 -10.32 -0.61 3.20
N GLN A 49 -11.15 -1.48 3.74
CA GLN A 49 -11.99 -2.40 2.97
C GLN A 49 -13.39 -1.79 2.88
N ILE A 50 -13.94 -1.71 1.68
CA ILE A 50 -15.31 -1.26 1.43
C ILE A 50 -16.05 -2.46 0.84
N GLY A 51 -17.13 -2.89 1.51
CA GLY A 51 -17.70 -4.20 1.23
C GLY A 51 -16.69 -5.31 1.50
N ASP A 52 -16.48 -6.17 0.51
CA ASP A 52 -15.51 -7.27 0.54
C ASP A 52 -14.16 -6.93 -0.11
N GLN A 53 -13.98 -5.72 -0.64
CA GLN A 53 -12.81 -5.36 -1.43
C GLN A 53 -11.94 -4.27 -0.82
N PHE A 54 -10.62 -4.41 -1.00
CA PHE A 54 -9.69 -3.31 -0.84
C PHE A 54 -9.63 -2.50 -2.14
N PRO A 55 -9.89 -1.18 -2.12
CA PRO A 55 -9.82 -0.34 -3.31
C PRO A 55 -8.43 -0.41 -3.97
N THR A 56 -8.40 -0.46 -5.30
CA THR A 56 -7.16 -0.70 -6.09
C THR A 56 -6.05 0.31 -5.77
N ILE A 57 -6.35 1.60 -5.83
CA ILE A 57 -5.37 2.66 -5.54
C ILE A 57 -4.90 2.63 -4.07
N GLU A 58 -5.77 2.25 -3.13
CA GLU A 58 -5.40 2.16 -1.72
C GLU A 58 -4.45 0.99 -1.45
N ARG A 59 -4.59 -0.13 -2.18
CA ARG A 59 -3.67 -1.28 -2.09
C ARG A 59 -2.25 -0.89 -2.46
N GLU A 60 -2.08 -0.22 -3.61
CA GLU A 60 -0.78 0.23 -4.08
C GLU A 60 -0.16 1.26 -3.13
N ILE A 61 -0.93 2.27 -2.71
CA ILE A 61 -0.45 3.29 -1.77
C ILE A 61 -0.09 2.67 -0.41
N PHE A 62 -0.85 1.69 0.07
CA PHE A 62 -0.51 0.96 1.29
C PHE A 62 0.80 0.19 1.16
N LEU A 63 0.96 -0.62 0.11
CA LEU A 63 2.16 -1.43 -0.09
C LEU A 63 3.41 -0.56 -0.29
N LEU A 64 3.31 0.52 -1.08
CA LEU A 64 4.43 1.46 -1.29
C LEU A 64 4.85 2.16 0.01
N ARG A 65 3.89 2.55 0.86
CA ARG A 65 4.22 3.15 2.16
C ARG A 65 4.86 2.15 3.10
N ALA A 66 4.33 0.92 3.15
CA ALA A 66 4.88 -0.13 3.98
C ALA A 66 6.32 -0.47 3.57
N GLU A 67 6.58 -0.61 2.27
CA GLU A 67 7.93 -0.84 1.72
C GLU A 67 8.91 0.26 2.16
N ARG A 68 8.55 1.53 1.98
CA ARG A 68 9.39 2.66 2.43
C ARG A 68 9.64 2.67 3.93
N ILE A 69 8.66 2.29 4.74
CA ILE A 69 8.84 2.20 6.20
C ILE A 69 9.83 1.08 6.52
N LEU A 70 9.73 -0.08 5.85
CA LEU A 70 10.64 -1.20 6.07
C LEU A 70 12.08 -0.89 5.61
N GLU A 71 12.23 -0.16 4.51
CA GLU A 71 13.51 0.36 4.02
C GLU A 71 14.16 1.32 5.03
N SER A 72 13.36 2.07 5.80
CA SER A 72 13.85 3.02 6.80
C SER A 72 14.30 2.40 8.13
N ILE A 73 14.16 1.08 8.31
CA ILE A 73 14.58 0.37 9.52
C ILE A 73 15.93 -0.30 9.24
N ASP A 74 16.98 0.21 9.87
CA ASP A 74 18.36 -0.22 9.65
C ASP A 74 18.63 -1.64 10.20
N GLU A 75 17.95 -2.03 11.27
CA GLU A 75 18.13 -3.34 11.90
C GLU A 75 17.44 -4.49 11.15
N LEU A 76 16.67 -4.17 10.10
CA LEU A 76 15.93 -5.11 9.28
C LEU A 76 16.79 -5.58 8.12
N SER A 77 17.05 -6.88 8.02
CA SER A 77 17.76 -7.47 6.88
C SER A 77 16.90 -7.41 5.61
N ASP A 78 17.52 -7.45 4.43
CA ASP A 78 16.78 -7.50 3.16
C ASP A 78 15.87 -8.73 3.06
N SER A 79 16.29 -9.87 3.60
CA SER A 79 15.44 -11.07 3.67
C SER A 79 14.21 -10.87 4.56
N ASP A 80 14.38 -10.22 5.73
CA ASP A 80 13.26 -9.93 6.62
C ASP A 80 12.29 -8.93 5.96
N ARG A 81 12.81 -7.93 5.25
CA ARG A 81 11.97 -6.97 4.48
C ARG A 81 11.15 -7.71 3.42
N GLN A 82 11.77 -8.61 2.66
CA GLN A 82 11.09 -9.40 1.64
C GLN A 82 10.03 -10.33 2.24
N GLU A 83 10.31 -10.96 3.38
CA GLU A 83 9.36 -11.80 4.10
C GLU A 83 8.14 -10.99 4.57
N VAL A 84 8.37 -9.83 5.20
CA VAL A 84 7.29 -8.95 5.66
C VAL A 84 6.46 -8.44 4.48
N MET A 85 7.10 -8.06 3.36
CA MET A 85 6.37 -7.65 2.15
C MET A 85 5.56 -8.80 1.55
N SER A 86 6.06 -10.03 1.61
CA SER A 86 5.31 -11.23 1.20
C SER A 86 4.06 -11.43 2.07
N ASP A 87 4.20 -11.33 3.41
CA ASP A 87 3.09 -11.44 4.36
C ASP A 87 2.02 -10.35 4.13
N LEU A 88 2.45 -9.11 3.86
CA LEU A 88 1.54 -8.03 3.51
C LEU A 88 0.76 -8.35 2.24
N ARG A 89 1.44 -8.88 1.20
CA ARG A 89 0.83 -9.25 -0.09
C ARG A 89 -0.15 -10.41 0.01
N GLN A 90 -0.01 -11.31 0.98
CA GLN A 90 -1.01 -12.37 1.21
C GLN A 90 -2.36 -11.79 1.62
N ARG A 91 -2.38 -10.69 2.39
CA ARG A 91 -3.62 -10.03 2.84
C ARG A 91 -4.09 -8.96 1.87
N VAL A 92 -3.15 -8.21 1.30
CA VAL A 92 -3.38 -7.10 0.38
C VAL A 92 -2.70 -7.47 -0.94
N PRO A 93 -3.36 -8.25 -1.81
CA PRO A 93 -2.73 -8.76 -3.03
C PRO A 93 -2.31 -7.61 -3.96
N PRO A 94 -1.21 -7.78 -4.72
CA PRO A 94 -0.86 -6.84 -5.78
C PRO A 94 -1.98 -6.77 -6.83
N LEU A 95 -2.06 -5.65 -7.55
CA LEU A 95 -3.08 -5.48 -8.59
C LEU A 95 -2.96 -6.53 -9.70
N SER A 96 -4.10 -7.05 -10.14
CA SER A 96 -4.20 -7.82 -11.37
C SER A 96 -3.97 -6.91 -12.58
N HIS A 97 -3.68 -7.49 -13.75
CA HIS A 97 -3.53 -6.72 -14.98
C HIS A 97 -4.75 -5.84 -15.26
N GLU A 98 -5.96 -6.39 -15.12
CA GLU A 98 -7.21 -5.66 -15.34
C GLU A 98 -7.37 -4.51 -14.34
N GLU A 99 -7.05 -4.74 -13.07
CA GLU A 99 -7.10 -3.72 -12.02
C GLU A 99 -6.11 -2.58 -12.26
N VAL A 100 -4.90 -2.89 -12.75
CA VAL A 100 -3.89 -1.87 -13.13
C VAL A 100 -4.40 -1.02 -14.28
N ILE A 101 -4.90 -1.65 -15.35
CA ILE A 101 -5.42 -0.91 -16.51
C ILE A 101 -6.58 -0.03 -16.10
N TRP A 102 -7.53 -0.57 -15.34
CA TRP A 102 -8.69 0.17 -14.85
C TRP A 102 -8.27 1.35 -13.97
N ALA A 103 -7.39 1.12 -12.98
CA ALA A 103 -6.92 2.17 -12.09
C ALA A 103 -6.16 3.27 -12.85
N PHE A 104 -5.33 2.91 -13.83
CA PHE A 104 -4.62 3.88 -14.66
C PHE A 104 -5.59 4.75 -15.46
N THR A 105 -6.58 4.13 -16.13
CA THR A 105 -7.60 4.85 -16.91
C THR A 105 -8.44 5.78 -16.03
N GLU A 106 -8.83 5.34 -14.84
CA GLU A 106 -9.64 6.15 -13.92
C GLU A 106 -8.87 7.35 -13.37
N ASN A 107 -7.58 7.18 -13.06
CA ASN A 107 -6.71 8.31 -12.70
C ASN A 107 -6.56 9.30 -13.86
N LEU A 108 -6.38 8.80 -15.09
CA LEU A 108 -6.30 9.66 -16.28
C LEU A 108 -7.61 10.43 -16.51
N ARG A 109 -8.77 9.79 -16.27
CA ARG A 109 -10.09 10.45 -16.34
C ARG A 109 -10.17 11.64 -15.37
N TRP A 110 -9.68 11.50 -14.15
CA TRP A 110 -9.68 12.58 -13.17
C TRP A 110 -8.75 13.72 -13.58
N TYR A 111 -7.55 13.40 -14.09
CA TYR A 111 -6.64 14.42 -14.62
C TYR A 111 -7.22 15.15 -15.82
N ARG A 112 -7.91 14.44 -16.72
CA ARG A 112 -8.64 15.02 -17.86
C ARG A 112 -9.67 16.06 -17.40
N ILE A 113 -10.50 15.71 -16.41
CA ILE A 113 -11.50 16.64 -15.85
C ILE A 113 -10.81 17.90 -15.32
N TRP A 114 -9.75 17.72 -14.52
CA TRP A 114 -9.01 18.85 -13.98
C TRP A 114 -8.42 19.75 -15.07
N TRP A 115 -7.83 19.17 -16.13
CA TRP A 115 -7.29 19.93 -17.26
C TRP A 115 -8.35 20.70 -18.03
N GLU A 116 -9.54 20.14 -18.20
CA GLU A 116 -10.65 20.80 -18.87
C GLU A 116 -11.16 22.00 -18.06
N GLU A 117 -11.19 21.88 -16.74
CA GLU A 117 -11.62 22.94 -15.82
C GLU A 117 -10.60 24.08 -15.68
N HIS A 118 -9.30 23.77 -15.78
CA HIS A 118 -8.22 24.73 -15.46
C HIS A 118 -7.39 25.16 -16.69
N GLY A 119 -7.62 24.54 -17.85
CA GLY A 119 -6.78 24.67 -19.03
C GLY A 119 -5.42 23.99 -18.88
N GLY A 120 -4.69 23.87 -19.99
CA GLY A 120 -3.28 23.41 -19.97
C GLY A 120 -3.07 21.91 -19.82
N GLY A 121 -4.00 21.07 -20.29
CA GLY A 121 -3.77 19.63 -20.40
C GLY A 121 -2.68 19.28 -21.42
N PRO A 122 -1.99 18.14 -21.24
CA PRO A 122 -1.00 17.66 -22.20
C PRO A 122 -1.67 17.28 -23.53
N SER A 123 -0.97 17.55 -24.62
CA SER A 123 -1.25 16.96 -25.92
C SER A 123 -1.08 15.44 -25.90
N ASP A 124 -1.64 14.75 -26.89
CA ASP A 124 -1.48 13.29 -27.03
C ASP A 124 0.00 12.89 -27.11
N GLU A 125 0.84 13.71 -27.77
CA GLU A 125 2.29 13.49 -27.85
C GLU A 125 2.99 13.66 -26.49
N GLU A 126 2.55 14.60 -25.67
CA GLU A 126 3.06 14.77 -24.29
C GLU A 126 2.64 13.62 -23.39
N LEU A 127 1.40 13.12 -23.53
CA LEU A 127 0.94 11.93 -22.82
C LEU A 127 1.78 10.70 -23.16
N VAL A 128 2.06 10.47 -24.44
CA VAL A 128 2.94 9.37 -24.89
C VAL A 128 4.35 9.54 -24.30
N ARG A 129 4.90 10.76 -24.29
CA ARG A 129 6.21 11.04 -23.68
C ARG A 129 6.22 10.78 -22.18
N ILE A 130 5.17 11.17 -21.45
CA ILE A 130 5.02 10.89 -20.01
C ILE A 130 5.05 9.38 -19.77
N VAL A 131 4.26 8.60 -20.51
CA VAL A 131 4.25 7.13 -20.39
C VAL A 131 5.61 6.52 -20.72
N GLN A 132 6.31 7.03 -21.74
CA GLN A 132 7.66 6.56 -22.08
C GLN A 132 8.68 6.90 -20.99
N SER A 133 8.59 8.09 -20.37
CA SER A 133 9.48 8.49 -19.27
C SER A 133 9.32 7.64 -18.01
N ALA A 134 8.12 7.11 -17.77
CA ALA A 134 7.87 6.17 -16.68
C ALA A 134 8.68 4.87 -16.81
N ARG A 135 9.14 4.53 -18.03
CA ARG A 135 10.02 3.38 -18.28
C ARG A 135 11.44 3.55 -17.69
N GLY A 136 11.83 4.78 -17.30
CA GLY A 136 13.21 5.14 -16.96
C GLY A 136 13.46 5.59 -15.51
N ARG A 137 12.53 5.40 -14.56
CA ARG A 137 12.74 5.68 -13.12
C ARG A 137 12.60 4.41 -12.27
N VAL A 138 13.39 3.39 -12.57
CA VAL A 138 13.65 2.26 -11.67
C VAL A 138 15.16 2.25 -11.39
N GLY A 139 15.59 2.91 -10.31
CA GLY A 139 16.98 3.03 -9.85
C GLY A 139 17.13 4.07 -8.73
N PRO A 140 18.00 3.86 -7.72
CA PRO A 140 17.82 4.41 -6.37
C PRO A 140 18.19 5.89 -6.23
N LEU A 141 17.72 6.49 -5.13
CA LEU A 141 18.13 7.80 -4.59
C LEU A 141 19.61 7.82 -4.20
#